data_AF-A0A7M1HW77-F1
#
_entry.id   AF-A0A7M1HW77-F1
#
_cell.length_a   1.000
_cell.length_b   1.000
_cell.length_c   1.000
_cell.angle_alpha   90.00
_cell.angle_beta   90.00
_cell.angle_gamma   90.00
#
_symmetry.space_group_name_H-M   'P 1'
#
loop_
_entity.id
_entity.type
_entity.pdbx_description
1 polymer ?
#
loop_
_entity_poly.entity_id
_entity_poly.type
_entity_poly.pdbx_seq_one_letter_code
_entity_poly.pdbx_strand_id
1 'polypeptide(L)' 'MRSNGVDPSRLQTFGAGSSSPIAPNDTAEGRAQNRRVEIKLVPRSGAVAQG' A
#
# COMPACT_ATOMS: atom_id res chain seq x y z
N MET A 1 8.82 11.07 -8.93
CA MET A 1 8.12 11.63 -7.75
C MET A 1 9.17 11.92 -6.67
N ARG A 2 9.74 13.13 -6.68
CA ARG A 2 10.65 13.58 -5.62
C ARG A 2 10.05 14.83 -5.00
N SER A 3 9.66 14.68 -3.73
CA SER A 3 9.42 15.74 -2.73
C SER A 3 8.08 16.48 -2.72
N ASN A 4 7.08 15.85 -2.06
CA ASN A 4 6.02 16.55 -1.32
C ASN A 4 6.37 16.61 0.19
N GLY A 5 7.67 16.68 0.56
CA GLY A 5 8.11 16.76 1.96
C GLY A 5 7.99 15.45 2.78
N VAL A 6 7.62 14.32 2.17
CA VAL A 6 7.63 13.02 2.85
C VAL A 6 9.04 12.47 2.86
N ASP A 7 9.58 12.27 4.06
CA ASP A 7 10.87 11.59 4.28
C ASP A 7 10.82 10.17 3.66
N PRO A 8 11.69 9.86 2.67
CA PRO A 8 11.73 8.56 2.02
C PRO A 8 11.94 7.38 2.98
N SER A 9 12.60 7.60 4.12
CA SER A 9 12.82 6.56 5.13
C SER A 9 11.52 6.09 5.81
N ARG A 10 10.44 6.88 5.67
CA ARG A 10 9.10 6.55 6.20
C ARG A 10 8.24 5.79 5.20
N LEU A 11 8.71 5.55 3.99
CA LEU A 11 7.98 4.84 2.95
C LEU A 11 8.58 3.46 2.73
N GLN A 12 7.71 2.44 2.79
CA GLN A 12 8.02 1.09 2.35
C GLN A 12 7.07 0.75 1.20
N THR A 13 7.60 0.11 0.15
CA THR A 13 6.81 -0.31 -1.00
C THR A 13 6.89 -1.82 -1.13
N PHE A 14 5.74 -2.45 -1.40
CA PHE A 14 5.64 -3.89 -1.58
C PHE A 14 4.81 -4.19 -2.83
N GLY A 15 5.34 -5.04 -3.71
CA GLY A 15 4.64 -5.51 -4.91
C GLY A 15 3.86 -6.78 -4.61
N ALA A 16 2.53 -6.68 -4.48
CA ALA A 16 1.67 -7.84 -4.20
C ALA A 16 1.41 -8.75 -5.43
N GLY A 17 1.52 -8.22 -6.65
CA GLY A 17 1.19 -8.98 -7.86
C GLY A 17 -0.23 -9.55 -7.82
N SER A 18 -0.39 -10.81 -8.22
CA SER A 18 -1.68 -11.52 -8.22
C SER A 18 -2.02 -12.24 -6.90
N SER A 19 -1.18 -12.10 -5.86
CA SER A 19 -1.34 -12.85 -4.60
C SER A 19 -2.38 -12.26 -3.64
N SER A 20 -2.89 -11.06 -3.91
CA SER A 20 -3.91 -10.39 -3.09
C SER A 20 -5.03 -9.74 -3.94
N PRO A 21 -5.84 -10.56 -4.63
CA PRO A 21 -6.95 -10.06 -5.43
C PRO A 21 -8.09 -9.55 -4.54
N ILE A 22 -8.76 -8.46 -4.96
CA ILE A 22 -10.06 -8.06 -4.39
C ILE A 22 -11.23 -8.49 -5.27
N ALA A 23 -10.94 -8.90 -6.50
CA ALA A 23 -11.91 -9.40 -7.46
C ALA A 23 -11.30 -10.59 -8.22
N PRO A 24 -12.13 -11.48 -8.80
CA PRO A 24 -11.66 -12.55 -9.68
C PRO A 24 -10.76 -12.02 -10.82
N ASN A 25 -9.73 -12.77 -11.19
CA ASN A 25 -8.79 -12.40 -12.27
C ASN A 25 -9.19 -12.95 -13.65
N ASP A 26 -10.32 -13.66 -13.72
CA ASP A 26 -10.85 -14.30 -14.92
C ASP A 26 -11.41 -13.28 -15.92
N THR A 27 -12.06 -12.23 -15.43
CA THR A 27 -12.66 -11.15 -16.23
C THR A 27 -11.73 -9.96 -16.44
N ALA A 28 -11.94 -9.20 -17.51
CA ALA A 28 -11.19 -7.98 -17.76
C ALA A 28 -11.48 -6.92 -16.69
N GLU A 29 -12.73 -6.86 -16.25
CA GLU A 29 -13.26 -5.96 -15.22
C GLU A 29 -12.63 -6.28 -13.87
N GLY A 30 -12.59 -7.55 -13.47
CA GLY A 30 -11.96 -7.98 -12.21
C GLY A 30 -10.44 -7.72 -12.19
N ARG A 31 -9.74 -7.98 -13.30
CA ARG A 31 -8.32 -7.59 -13.43
C ARG A 31 -8.12 -6.08 -13.35
N ALA A 32 -9.04 -5.28 -13.91
CA ALA A 32 -8.97 -3.83 -13.81
C ALA A 32 -9.13 -3.36 -12.36
N GLN A 33 -10.04 -3.96 -11.59
CA GLN A 33 -10.21 -3.69 -10.15
C GLN A 33 -8.96 -4.07 -9.33
N ASN A 34 -8.26 -5.14 -9.73
CA ASN A 34 -7.04 -5.58 -9.04
C ASN A 34 -5.82 -4.68 -9.29
N ARG A 35 -5.81 -3.82 -10.31
CA ARG A 35 -4.74 -2.84 -10.56
C ARG A 35 -4.88 -1.64 -9.62
N ARG A 36 -4.49 -1.81 -8.36
CA ARG A 36 -4.62 -0.80 -7.31
C ARG A 36 -3.36 -0.65 -6.46
N VAL A 37 -3.29 0.49 -5.77
CA VAL A 37 -2.29 0.77 -4.74
C VAL A 37 -3.02 0.92 -3.41
N GLU A 38 -2.56 0.21 -2.39
CA GLU A 38 -3.05 0.35 -1.02
C GLU A 38 -1.99 1.06 -0.17
N ILE A 39 -2.43 2.03 0.65
CA ILE A 39 -1.56 2.74 1.59
C ILE A 39 -1.99 2.34 2.99
N LYS A 40 -1.07 1.72 3.74
CA LYS A 40 -1.27 1.36 5.15
C LYS A 40 -0.42 2.27 6.02
N LEU A 41 -1.04 3.00 6.94
CA LEU A 41 -0.33 3.77 7.95
C LEU A 41 0.05 2.85 9.10
N VAL A 42 1.35 2.71 9.35
CA VAL A 42 1.88 1.97 10.49
C VAL A 42 2.54 2.96 11.46
N PRO A 43 2.20 2.92 12.75
CA PRO A 43 2.93 3.69 13.76
C PRO A 43 4.39 3.25 13.79
N ARG A 44 5.33 4.21 13.88
CA ARG A 44 6.70 3.86 14.26
C ARG A 44 6.67 3.48 15.73
N SER A 45 7.01 2.24 16.06
CA SER A 45 7.15 1.76 17.44
C SER A 45 8.04 2.75 18.20
N GLY A 46 7.43 3.52 19.10
CA GLY A 46 8.01 4.71 19.74
C GLY A 46 7.09 5.93 19.76
N ALA A 47 6.05 5.97 18.91
CA ALA A 47 5.01 7.01 18.91
C ALA A 47 3.75 6.64 19.73
N VAL A 48 3.79 5.54 20.47
CA VAL A 48 2.84 5.31 21.56
C VAL A 48 3.30 6.14 22.74
N ALA A 49 2.81 7.38 22.81
CA ALA A 49 2.68 8.05 24.08
C ALA A 49 1.77 7.15 24.93
N GLN A 50 2.39 6.34 25.80
CA GLN A 50 1.68 5.72 26.90
C GLN A 50 1.31 6.87 27.85
N GLY A 51 0.03 7.20 27.86
CA GLY A 51 -0.65 7.92 28.94
C GLY A 51 -1.59 6.95 29.63
#